data_AF-A0A7J2MJG1-F1
#
_entry.id   AF-A0A7J2MJG1-F1
#
_cell.length_a   1.000
_cell.length_b   1.000
_cell.length_c   1.000
_cell.angle_alpha   90.00
_cell.angle_beta   90.00
_cell.angle_gamma   90.00
#
_symmetry.space_group_name_H-M   'P 1'
#
loop_
_entity.id
_entity.type
_entity.pdbx_description
1 polymer ?
#
loop_
_entity_poly.entity_id
_entity_poly.type
_entity_poly.pdbx_seq_one_letter_code
_entity_poly.pdbx_strand_id
1 'polypeptide(L)'
;MNKTTKELPLRYVERELQLISIDPLVMFDQKGIILDVNDATVRVTGRTREELIGTPFADHFTDPERAYKGAMLTFETGEVRDYELVMKARDGTETV
;
A
#
# COMPACT_ATOMS: atom_id res chain seq x y z
N MET A 1 -17.10 -35.93 2.21
CA MET A 1 -16.55 -35.17 1.05
C MET A 1 -15.54 -34.17 1.61
N ASN A 2 -14.36 -34.65 2.01
CA ASN A 2 -13.33 -33.81 2.62
C ASN A 2 -12.55 -33.10 1.51
N LYS A 3 -12.86 -31.81 1.30
CA LYS A 3 -11.97 -30.94 0.54
C LYS A 3 -10.86 -30.50 1.48
N THR A 4 -9.70 -31.11 1.29
CA THR A 4 -8.40 -30.81 1.86
C THR A 4 -8.21 -29.31 2.04
N THR A 5 -8.17 -28.84 3.29
CA THR A 5 -7.63 -27.53 3.64
C THR A 5 -6.18 -27.52 3.15
N LYS A 6 -5.91 -26.87 2.01
CA LYS A 6 -4.53 -26.59 1.59
C LYS A 6 -3.95 -25.68 2.65
N GLU A 7 -2.91 -26.12 3.34
CA GLU A 7 -2.10 -25.28 4.20
C GLU A 7 -1.60 -24.09 3.36
N LEU A 8 -2.06 -22.89 3.70
CA LEU A 8 -1.59 -21.68 3.05
C LEU A 8 -0.15 -21.43 3.51
N PRO A 9 0.78 -21.07 2.60
CA PRO A 9 2.16 -20.78 2.98
C PRO A 9 2.21 -19.69 4.06
N LEU A 10 3.11 -19.79 5.03
CA LEU A 10 3.22 -18.82 6.15
C LEU A 10 3.24 -17.35 5.68
N ARG A 11 4.00 -17.06 4.61
CA ARG A 11 4.05 -15.73 3.99
C ARG A 11 2.71 -15.20 3.50
N TYR A 12 1.82 -16.09 3.05
CA TYR A 12 0.48 -15.72 2.63
C TYR A 12 -0.35 -15.27 3.84
N VAL A 13 -0.31 -16.05 4.93
CA VAL A 13 -1.02 -15.73 6.17
C VAL A 13 -0.49 -14.43 6.79
N GLU A 14 0.83 -14.23 6.82
CA GLU A 14 1.46 -13.00 7.31
C GLU A 14 0.98 -11.76 6.53
N ARG A 15 0.93 -11.86 5.19
CA ARG A 15 0.47 -10.79 4.31
C ARG A 15 -1.01 -10.47 4.52
N GLU A 16 -1.86 -11.49 4.63
CA GLU A 16 -3.29 -11.30 4.91
C GLU A 16 -3.52 -10.64 6.28
N LEU A 17 -2.77 -11.03 7.31
CA LEU A 17 -2.85 -10.41 8.64
C LEU A 17 -2.44 -8.93 8.60
N GLN A 18 -1.39 -8.58 7.85
CA GLN A 18 -0.98 -7.18 7.66
C GLN A 18 -2.04 -6.37 6.90
N LEU A 19 -2.72 -6.98 5.93
CA LEU A 19 -3.82 -6.36 5.20
C LEU A 19 -5.09 -6.15 6.05
N ILE A 20 -5.21 -6.77 7.23
CA ILE A 20 -6.31 -6.51 8.19
C ILE A 20 -5.95 -5.36 9.16
N SER A 21 -4.73 -4.80 9.08
CA SER A 21 -4.30 -3.69 9.94
C SER A 21 -5.24 -2.48 9.85
N ILE A 22 -5.34 -1.76 10.98
CA ILE A 22 -6.03 -0.46 11.04
C ILE A 22 -5.23 0.66 10.37
N ASP A 23 -3.91 0.46 10.21
CA ASP A 23 -3.02 1.41 9.56
C ASP A 23 -3.10 1.27 8.04
N PRO A 24 -3.05 2.37 7.27
CA PRO A 24 -2.97 2.31 5.81
C PRO A 24 -1.78 1.47 5.34
N LEU A 25 -2.06 0.44 4.54
CA LEU A 25 -1.06 -0.40 3.92
C LEU A 25 -1.24 -0.43 2.41
N VAL A 26 -0.13 -0.25 1.70
CA VAL A 26 -0.07 -0.30 0.23
C VAL A 26 1.06 -1.21 -0.18
N MET A 27 0.77 -2.09 -1.13
CA MET A 27 1.78 -2.91 -1.80
C MET A 27 1.91 -2.44 -3.24
N PHE A 28 3.13 -2.23 -3.70
CA PHE A 28 3.42 -1.80 -5.07
C PHE A 28 4.58 -2.61 -5.67
N ASP A 29 4.68 -2.64 -7.00
CA ASP A 29 5.77 -3.30 -7.71
C ASP A 29 7.01 -2.42 -7.87
N GLN A 30 8.06 -2.95 -8.50
CA GLN A 30 9.31 -2.21 -8.75
C GLN A 30 9.16 -0.99 -9.67
N LYS A 31 8.02 -0.84 -10.36
CA LYS A 31 7.71 0.35 -11.16
C LYS A 31 6.93 1.38 -10.34
N GLY A 32 6.64 1.08 -9.07
CA GLY A 32 5.81 1.91 -8.20
C GLY A 32 4.32 1.78 -8.50
N ILE A 33 3.88 0.73 -9.20
CA ILE A 33 2.46 0.51 -9.49
C ILE A 33 1.81 -0.25 -8.34
N ILE A 34 0.71 0.28 -7.81
CA ILE A 34 -0.04 -0.34 -6.72
C ILE A 34 -0.58 -1.70 -7.16
N LEU A 35 -0.22 -2.74 -6.42
CA LEU A 35 -0.69 -4.11 -6.59
C LEU A 35 -1.85 -4.44 -5.66
N ASP A 36 -1.86 -3.85 -4.46
CA ASP A 36 -2.85 -4.14 -3.43
C ASP A 36 -2.89 -3.04 -2.36
N VAL A 37 -4.03 -2.91 -1.69
CA VAL A 37 -4.27 -1.93 -0.62
C VAL A 37 -5.19 -2.55 0.44
N ASN A 38 -5.01 -2.20 1.71
CA ASN A 38 -6.00 -2.58 2.72
C ASN A 38 -7.19 -1.61 2.81
N ASP A 39 -8.18 -1.98 3.61
CA ASP A 39 -9.37 -1.16 3.84
C ASP A 39 -9.04 0.17 4.53
N ALA A 40 -7.97 0.23 5.32
CA ALA A 40 -7.51 1.47 5.95
C ALA A 40 -7.06 2.50 4.90
N THR A 41 -6.31 2.05 3.89
CA THR A 41 -5.92 2.89 2.74
C THR A 41 -7.14 3.40 1.98
N VAL A 42 -8.13 2.54 1.72
CA VAL A 42 -9.40 2.94 1.07
C VAL A 42 -10.10 4.05 1.88
N ARG A 43 -10.19 3.89 3.20
CA ARG A 43 -10.83 4.88 4.08
C ARG A 43 -10.10 6.22 4.09
N VAL A 44 -8.78 6.23 4.26
CA VAL A 44 -8.01 7.48 4.37
C VAL A 44 -7.89 8.22 3.05
N THR A 45 -7.80 7.49 1.93
CA THR A 45 -7.71 8.10 0.61
C THR A 45 -9.07 8.54 0.07
N GLY A 46 -10.17 7.98 0.58
CA GLY A 46 -11.52 8.17 0.05
C GLY A 46 -11.70 7.62 -1.38
N ARG A 47 -10.84 6.67 -1.79
CA ARG A 47 -10.83 6.05 -3.12
C ARG A 47 -11.10 4.56 -3.00
N THR A 48 -11.80 3.98 -3.98
CA THR A 48 -12.04 2.54 -3.98
C THR A 48 -10.75 1.78 -4.29
N ARG A 49 -10.72 0.49 -3.94
CA ARG A 49 -9.61 -0.40 -4.26
C ARG A 49 -9.34 -0.43 -5.77
N GLU A 50 -10.38 -0.41 -6.59
CA GLU A 50 -10.30 -0.43 -8.06
C GLU A 50 -9.77 0.89 -8.62
N GLU A 51 -10.00 2.01 -7.95
CA GLU A 51 -9.41 3.31 -8.32
C GLU A 51 -7.92 3.39 -7.95
N LEU A 52 -7.46 2.59 -6.99
CA LEU A 52 -6.08 2.60 -6.49
C LEU A 52 -5.19 1.57 -7.19
N ILE A 53 -5.65 0.33 -7.34
CA ILE A 53 -4.86 -0.75 -7.94
C ILE A 53 -4.55 -0.43 -9.40
N GLY A 54 -3.28 -0.62 -9.80
CA GLY A 54 -2.81 -0.33 -11.15
C GLY A 54 -2.39 1.13 -11.37
N THR A 55 -2.56 2.01 -10.38
CA THR A 55 -2.10 3.40 -10.46
C THR A 55 -0.70 3.57 -9.85
N PRO A 56 0.05 4.61 -10.23
CA PRO A 56 1.31 4.95 -9.56
C PRO A 56 1.08 5.31 -8.09
N PHE A 57 1.83 4.67 -7.19
CA PHE A 57 1.81 4.93 -5.75
C PHE A 57 1.99 6.41 -5.41
N ALA A 58 2.96 7.05 -6.08
CA ALA A 58 3.35 8.43 -5.85
C ALA A 58 2.21 9.45 -6.09
N ASP A 59 1.27 9.15 -6.98
CA ASP A 59 0.21 10.08 -7.39
C ASP A 59 -0.81 10.37 -6.26
N HIS A 60 -0.81 9.55 -5.21
CA HIS A 60 -1.72 9.69 -4.07
C HIS A 60 -1.12 10.50 -2.91
N PHE A 61 0.05 11.11 -3.11
CA PHE A 61 0.73 11.96 -2.14
C PHE A 61 0.83 13.41 -2.64
N THR A 62 1.00 14.35 -1.70
CA THR A 62 1.14 15.78 -2.02
C THR A 62 2.46 16.10 -2.70
N ASP A 63 3.50 15.30 -2.45
CA ASP A 63 4.81 15.35 -3.11
C ASP A 63 5.10 14.01 -3.79
N PRO A 64 4.66 13.82 -5.06
CA PRO A 64 4.87 12.58 -5.80
C PRO A 64 6.35 12.27 -6.04
N GLU A 65 7.20 13.28 -6.22
CA GLU A 65 8.62 13.05 -6.46
C GLU A 65 9.30 12.47 -5.22
N ARG A 66 8.99 13.01 -4.03
CA ARG A 66 9.45 12.49 -2.76
C ARG A 66 8.87 11.10 -2.48
N ALA A 67 7.59 10.88 -2.72
CA ALA A 67 6.95 9.58 -2.55
C ALA A 67 7.59 8.50 -3.44
N TYR A 68 7.85 8.82 -4.71
CA TYR A 68 8.52 7.90 -5.62
C TYR A 68 9.96 7.59 -5.18
N LYS A 69 10.74 8.60 -4.78
CA LYS A 69 12.10 8.41 -4.27
C LYS A 69 12.12 7.53 -3.03
N GLY A 70 11.23 7.78 -2.06
CA GLY A 70 11.10 6.97 -0.85
C GLY A 70 10.75 5.51 -1.18
N ALA A 71 9.79 5.30 -2.09
CA ALA A 71 9.42 3.96 -2.56
C ALA A 71 10.61 3.26 -3.23
N MET A 72 11.32 3.91 -4.16
CA MET A 72 12.44 3.29 -4.86
C MET A 72 13.62 2.99 -3.94
N LEU A 73 13.87 3.85 -2.94
CA LEU A 73 14.92 3.63 -1.94
C LEU A 73 14.74 2.29 -1.20
N THR A 74 13.50 1.84 -0.95
CA THR A 74 13.25 0.54 -0.31
C THR A 74 13.80 -0.65 -1.11
N PHE A 75 13.85 -0.56 -2.44
CA PHE A 75 14.44 -1.62 -3.27
C PHE A 75 15.96 -1.61 -3.22
N GLU A 76 16.58 -0.47 -2.94
CA GLU A 76 18.03 -0.33 -2.81
C GLU A 76 18.51 -0.71 -1.39
N THR A 77 17.79 -0.28 -0.35
CA THR A 77 18.20 -0.43 1.06
C THR A 77 17.55 -1.61 1.78
N GLY A 78 16.54 -2.24 1.17
CA GLY A 78 15.73 -3.32 1.75
C GLY A 78 14.62 -2.83 2.68
N GLU A 79 14.85 -1.75 3.43
CA GLU A 79 13.82 -1.06 4.21
C GLU A 79 14.10 0.44 4.32
N VAL A 80 13.04 1.23 4.48
CA VAL A 80 13.07 2.65 4.80
C VAL A 80 12.13 2.86 5.99
N ARG A 81 12.60 3.55 7.02
CA ARG A 81 11.86 3.86 8.24
C ARG A 81 11.93 5.36 8.51
N ASP A 82 11.02 5.86 9.35
CA ASP A 82 10.96 7.26 9.76
C ASP A 82 10.92 8.25 8.57
N TYR A 83 10.29 7.83 7.47
CA TYR A 83 10.16 8.59 6.23
C TYR A 83 8.74 9.09 6.06
N GLU A 84 8.52 10.33 6.47
CA GLU A 84 7.20 10.96 6.46
C GLU A 84 6.80 11.36 5.03
N LEU A 85 5.55 11.05 4.68
CA LEU A 85 4.88 11.40 3.42
C LEU A 85 3.47 11.87 3.74
N VAL A 86 2.96 12.83 2.99
CA VAL A 86 1.60 13.35 3.19
C VAL A 86 0.71 12.83 2.05
N MET A 87 -0.27 12.01 2.39
CA MET A 87 -1.29 11.54 1.45
C MET A 87 -2.28 12.64 1.12
N LYS A 88 -2.80 12.57 -0.11
CA LYS A 88 -3.85 13.46 -0.62
C LYS A 88 -5.12 12.67 -0.89
N ALA A 89 -6.11 12.83 0.00
CA ALA A 89 -7.43 12.23 -0.15
C ALA A 89 -8.19 12.83 -1.35
N ARG A 90 -9.24 12.13 -1.78
CA ARG A 90 -10.07 12.51 -2.94
C ARG A 90 -10.75 13.87 -2.77
N ASP A 91 -11.14 14.19 -1.54
CA ASP A 91 -11.78 15.46 -1.16
C ASP A 91 -10.76 16.60 -0.98
N GLY A 92 -9.47 16.32 -1.14
CA GLY A 92 -8.37 17.27 -0.95
C GLY A 92 -7.82 17.32 0.48
N THR A 93 -8.35 16.51 1.41
CA THR A 93 -7.80 16.39 2.76
C THR A 93 -6.39 15.81 2.71
N GLU A 94 -5.49 16.36 3.52
CA GLU A 94 -4.11 15.89 3.65
C GLU A 94 -3.97 15.07 4.93
N THR A 95 -3.31 13.91 4.85
CA THR A 95 -3.05 13.04 6.00
C THR A 95 -1.60 12.62 6.02
N VAL A 96 -0.95 12.82 7.17
CA VAL A 96 0.41 12.38 7.47
C VAL A 96 0.39 10.92 7.91
#